data_AF-A0A7J8XLD5-F1
#
_entry.id   AF-A0A7J8XLD5-F1
#
_cell.length_a   1.000
_cell.length_b   1.000
_cell.length_c   1.000
_cell.angle_alpha   90.00
_cell.angle_beta   90.00
_cell.angle_gamma   90.00
#
_symmetry.space_group_name_H-M   'P 1'
#
loop_
_entity.id
_entity.type
_entity.pdbx_description
1 polymer ?
#
loop_
_entity_poly.entity_id
_entity_poly.type
_entity_poly.pdbx_seq_one_letter_code
_entity_poly.pdbx_strand_id
1 'polypeptide(L)'
;MRDVSHLPPQTADLNYVSDTNLSPEDQIDINLAFMYNQMVSGARKTELFMGCTYKAGKEGYCNGPGTIELAPHNALHTWIGSSLNPGREDMGKFYSAAKDPIFYAHHANIDRLWEVWREAHKQQLDIKDPDWLDSFFYFYDENLRLVRVKVGDVVDTIKLGYSYEQVHRPWLNMRPKPSYPPKLARQMLKTKEKNKLEMLSRTLVSSSELDTHGRALDASLTVKVRNHWRKKEKEEEKVIVVHGIEVKGDAYVKFDVYVNLIDQYKISPKFREFAGTFAHIPGGGAGKKKIDLKLGVSELLEDLEADQDESIWVTLLPTTPSCSNVTVGGVRMEYIK
;
A
#
# COMPACT_ATOMS: atom_id res chain seq x y z
N MET A 1 24.90 -2.66 5.76
CA MET A 1 24.73 -3.54 6.95
C MET A 1 23.25 -3.79 7.18
N ARG A 2 22.88 -4.92 7.80
CA ARG A 2 21.48 -5.24 8.15
C ARG A 2 21.17 -4.88 9.59
N ASP A 3 19.90 -4.74 9.93
CA ASP A 3 19.48 -4.56 11.32
C ASP A 3 19.75 -5.82 12.14
N VAL A 4 20.46 -5.67 13.26
CA VAL A 4 20.92 -6.80 14.08
C VAL A 4 19.79 -7.42 14.88
N SER A 5 18.75 -6.65 15.23
CA SER A 5 17.55 -7.18 15.91
C SER A 5 16.67 -8.04 14.99
N HIS A 6 16.91 -8.00 13.67
CA HIS A 6 16.10 -8.66 12.65
C HIS A 6 16.78 -9.88 12.02
N LEU A 7 17.94 -10.27 12.54
CA LEU A 7 18.58 -11.52 12.11
C LEU A 7 17.78 -12.74 12.62
N PRO A 8 17.97 -13.92 12.00
CA PRO A 8 17.34 -15.13 12.48
C PRO A 8 17.55 -15.33 14.00
N PRO A 9 16.51 -15.76 14.73
CA PRO A 9 15.26 -16.37 14.24
C PRO A 9 14.08 -15.39 14.03
N GLN A 10 14.32 -14.08 13.97
CA GLN A 10 13.23 -13.09 13.90
C GLN A 10 12.38 -13.26 12.63
N THR A 11 11.05 -13.24 12.81
CA THR A 11 10.10 -13.25 11.69
C THR A 11 10.00 -11.85 11.09
N ALA A 12 10.10 -11.76 9.76
CA ALA A 12 9.97 -10.48 9.06
C ALA A 12 8.60 -9.83 9.28
N ASP A 13 8.57 -8.50 9.43
CA ASP A 13 7.33 -7.74 9.51
C ASP A 13 7.01 -7.10 8.15
N LEU A 14 5.97 -7.59 7.48
CA LEU A 14 5.56 -7.15 6.15
C LEU A 14 4.92 -5.75 6.15
N ASN A 15 4.52 -5.25 7.33
CA ASN A 15 3.95 -3.92 7.52
C ASN A 15 4.78 -3.12 8.54
N TYR A 16 6.10 -3.29 8.52
CA TYR A 16 7.03 -2.75 9.53
C TYR A 16 6.92 -1.23 9.74
N VAL A 17 6.95 -0.87 11.02
CA VAL A 17 7.01 0.50 11.53
C VAL A 17 8.12 0.62 12.56
N SER A 18 8.13 -0.29 13.52
CA SER A 18 9.05 -0.35 14.65
C SER A 18 9.04 -1.77 15.22
N ASP A 19 10.08 -2.12 15.97
CA ASP A 19 10.19 -3.42 16.60
C ASP A 19 9.03 -3.63 17.59
N THR A 20 8.44 -4.82 17.55
CA THR A 20 7.33 -5.21 18.43
C THR A 20 7.70 -6.48 19.18
N ASN A 21 7.14 -6.67 20.37
CA ASN A 21 7.35 -7.89 21.17
C ASN A 21 6.34 -9.00 20.81
N LEU A 22 5.95 -9.10 19.54
CA LEU A 22 5.02 -10.14 19.07
C LEU A 22 5.71 -11.50 19.00
N SER A 23 4.94 -12.56 19.25
CA SER A 23 5.41 -13.92 18.97
C SER A 23 5.60 -14.11 17.46
N PRO A 24 6.51 -15.00 17.02
CA PRO A 24 6.62 -15.38 15.61
C PRO A 24 5.29 -15.80 15.00
N GLU A 25 4.48 -16.57 15.73
CA GLU A 25 3.16 -17.03 15.30
C GLU A 25 2.20 -15.87 15.07
N ASP A 26 2.15 -14.91 16.01
CA ASP A 26 1.31 -13.72 15.88
C ASP A 26 1.71 -12.87 14.67
N GLN A 27 3.01 -12.69 14.45
CA GLN A 27 3.55 -11.94 13.32
C GLN A 27 3.25 -12.63 11.99
N ILE A 28 3.36 -13.96 11.92
CA ILE A 28 2.96 -14.75 10.74
C ILE A 28 1.48 -14.51 10.43
N ASP A 29 0.60 -14.63 11.41
CA ASP A 29 -0.83 -14.41 11.18
C ASP A 29 -1.14 -12.97 10.71
N ILE A 30 -0.42 -11.96 11.21
CA ILE A 30 -0.56 -10.56 10.73
C ILE A 30 -0.08 -10.47 9.27
N ASN A 31 1.09 -11.02 8.97
CA ASN A 31 1.67 -11.02 7.63
C ASN A 31 0.75 -11.69 6.61
N LEU A 32 0.10 -12.80 6.98
CA LEU A 32 -0.82 -13.52 6.11
C LEU A 32 -2.09 -12.71 5.80
N ALA A 33 -2.69 -12.09 6.82
CA ALA A 33 -3.85 -11.21 6.65
C ALA A 33 -3.48 -9.95 5.83
N PHE A 34 -2.30 -9.38 6.08
CA PHE A 34 -1.76 -8.26 5.32
C PHE A 34 -1.57 -8.63 3.84
N MET A 35 -0.94 -9.77 3.55
CA MET A 35 -0.75 -10.23 2.16
C MET A 35 -2.07 -10.53 1.44
N TYR A 36 -3.10 -11.01 2.13
CA TYR A 36 -4.44 -11.12 1.54
C TYR A 36 -4.94 -9.76 1.05
N ASN A 37 -4.79 -8.70 1.85
CA ASN A 37 -5.16 -7.35 1.43
C ASN A 37 -4.33 -6.89 0.21
N GLN A 38 -3.01 -7.03 0.28
CA GLN A 38 -2.11 -6.51 -0.75
C GLN A 38 -2.20 -7.25 -2.10
N MET A 39 -2.51 -8.55 -2.09
CA MET A 39 -2.53 -9.41 -3.30
C MET A 39 -3.93 -9.73 -3.81
N VAL A 40 -4.96 -9.66 -2.97
CA VAL A 40 -6.32 -10.10 -3.28
C VAL A 40 -7.31 -8.95 -3.21
N SER A 41 -7.70 -8.51 -2.00
CA SER A 41 -8.82 -7.57 -1.88
C SER A 41 -8.48 -6.16 -2.38
N GLY A 42 -7.25 -5.70 -2.15
CA GLY A 42 -6.75 -4.39 -2.56
C GLY A 42 -6.18 -4.33 -3.97
N ALA A 43 -5.96 -5.47 -4.62
CA ALA A 43 -5.26 -5.58 -5.91
C ALA A 43 -6.15 -6.12 -7.05
N ARG A 44 -7.45 -5.82 -7.02
CA ARG A 44 -8.43 -6.34 -8.01
C ARG A 44 -8.33 -5.71 -9.39
N LYS A 45 -7.43 -4.74 -9.58
CA LYS A 45 -7.25 -3.95 -10.80
C LYS A 45 -5.78 -3.71 -11.08
N THR A 46 -5.44 -3.63 -12.37
CA THR A 46 -4.07 -3.41 -12.84
C THR A 46 -3.46 -2.16 -12.22
N GLU A 47 -4.18 -1.04 -12.20
CA GLU A 47 -3.68 0.20 -11.58
C GLU A 47 -3.44 0.05 -10.07
N LEU A 48 -4.25 -0.73 -9.36
CA LEU A 48 -4.06 -0.92 -7.92
C LEU A 48 -2.81 -1.78 -7.64
N PHE A 49 -2.57 -2.81 -8.45
CA PHE A 49 -1.43 -3.70 -8.24
C PHE A 49 -0.11 -3.14 -8.80
N MET A 50 -0.13 -2.65 -10.04
CA MET A 50 1.06 -2.17 -10.77
C MET A 50 1.39 -0.70 -10.49
N GLY A 51 0.44 0.05 -9.94
CA GLY A 51 0.50 1.50 -9.88
C GLY A 51 -0.04 2.16 -11.15
N CYS A 52 -0.12 3.48 -11.11
CA CYS A 52 -0.68 4.24 -12.21
C CYS A 52 0.30 4.46 -13.37
N THR A 53 -0.26 4.76 -14.54
CA THR A 53 0.50 4.85 -15.79
C THR A 53 1.47 6.03 -15.78
N TYR A 54 2.74 5.76 -16.09
CA TYR A 54 3.78 6.77 -16.24
C TYR A 54 4.23 6.88 -17.70
N LYS A 55 3.96 8.01 -18.34
CA LYS A 55 4.31 8.31 -19.74
C LYS A 55 5.23 9.51 -19.84
N ALA A 56 6.01 9.57 -20.92
CA ALA A 56 6.85 10.71 -21.21
C ALA A 56 6.03 11.99 -21.42
N GLY A 57 6.59 13.14 -21.01
CA GLY A 57 5.93 14.45 -21.15
C GLY A 57 5.23 14.93 -19.87
N LYS A 58 4.80 16.19 -19.86
CA LYS A 58 4.20 16.83 -18.66
C LYS A 58 2.83 16.25 -18.29
N GLU A 59 2.05 15.81 -19.29
CA GLU A 59 0.68 15.30 -19.12
C GLU A 59 0.63 13.78 -18.86
N GLY A 60 1.75 13.08 -19.08
CA GLY A 60 1.86 11.62 -18.88
C GLY A 60 2.25 11.21 -17.45
N TYR A 61 2.47 12.17 -16.55
CA TYR A 61 2.97 11.90 -15.22
C TYR A 61 1.83 11.48 -14.28
N CYS A 62 1.88 10.24 -13.79
CA CYS A 62 1.14 9.82 -12.62
C CYS A 62 2.10 9.28 -11.55
N ASN A 63 1.76 9.52 -10.27
CA ASN A 63 2.56 9.14 -9.11
C ASN A 63 1.64 8.49 -8.08
N GLY A 64 1.36 7.21 -8.30
CA GLY A 64 0.50 6.38 -7.49
C GLY A 64 1.04 4.96 -7.52
N PRO A 65 1.98 4.64 -6.61
CA PRO A 65 2.56 3.31 -6.49
C PRO A 65 1.50 2.22 -6.28
N GLY A 66 1.79 1.01 -6.76
CA GLY A 66 0.92 -0.14 -6.57
C GLY A 66 0.95 -0.71 -5.15
N THR A 67 0.03 -1.63 -4.85
CA THR A 67 -0.11 -2.24 -3.51
C THR A 67 1.21 -2.81 -3.02
N ILE A 68 1.90 -3.62 -3.84
CA ILE A 68 3.12 -4.32 -3.44
C ILE A 68 4.31 -3.38 -3.26
N GLU A 69 4.44 -2.36 -4.13
CA GLU A 69 5.50 -1.35 -4.02
C GLU A 69 5.39 -0.56 -2.72
N LEU A 70 4.16 -0.12 -2.37
CA LEU A 70 3.89 0.58 -1.10
C LEU A 70 4.25 -0.31 0.08
N ALA A 71 3.68 -1.52 0.16
CA ALA A 71 4.05 -2.52 1.14
C ALA A 71 3.54 -3.91 0.68
N PRO A 72 4.34 -4.98 0.79
CA PRO A 72 5.46 -5.11 1.72
C PRO A 72 6.82 -4.62 1.24
N HIS A 73 7.00 -4.23 -0.03
CA HIS A 73 8.30 -3.86 -0.59
C HIS A 73 9.03 -2.77 0.24
N ASN A 74 8.47 -1.56 0.34
CA ASN A 74 9.12 -0.47 1.07
C ASN A 74 9.24 -0.75 2.58
N ALA A 75 8.28 -1.49 3.16
CA ALA A 75 8.32 -1.88 4.56
C ALA A 75 9.50 -2.84 4.84
N LEU A 76 9.71 -3.85 3.98
CA LEU A 76 10.80 -4.81 4.13
C LEU A 76 12.18 -4.19 3.87
N HIS A 77 12.30 -3.27 2.91
CA HIS A 77 13.51 -2.46 2.76
C HIS A 77 13.90 -1.77 4.08
N THR A 78 12.91 -1.15 4.74
CA THR A 78 13.10 -0.50 6.04
C THR A 78 13.41 -1.50 7.15
N TRP A 79 12.72 -2.65 7.19
CA TRP A 79 12.94 -3.73 8.16
C TRP A 79 14.37 -4.27 8.07
N ILE A 80 14.85 -4.59 6.86
CA ILE A 80 16.19 -5.18 6.68
C ILE A 80 17.31 -4.15 6.94
N GLY A 81 17.09 -2.89 6.54
CA GLY A 81 18.06 -1.80 6.68
C GLY A 81 18.42 -1.51 8.14
N SER A 82 19.71 -1.31 8.43
CA SER A 82 20.20 -1.15 9.80
C SER A 82 19.80 0.17 10.45
N SER A 83 19.06 0.13 11.56
CA SER A 83 18.74 1.31 12.38
C SER A 83 19.95 2.11 12.89
N LEU A 84 21.16 1.53 12.85
CA LEU A 84 22.41 2.20 13.25
C LEU A 84 22.95 3.16 12.18
N ASN A 85 22.45 3.08 10.94
CA ASN A 85 22.86 3.98 9.86
C ASN A 85 21.83 5.12 9.67
N PRO A 86 22.25 6.36 9.38
CA PRO A 86 21.34 7.51 9.30
C PRO A 86 20.16 7.34 8.35
N GLY A 87 20.35 6.66 7.21
CA GLY A 87 19.28 6.38 6.26
C GLY A 87 18.77 4.94 6.32
N ARG A 88 19.24 4.13 7.27
CA ARG A 88 19.04 2.67 7.32
C ARG A 88 19.70 1.91 6.19
N GLU A 89 20.86 2.38 5.73
CA GLU A 89 21.67 1.69 4.73
C GLU A 89 22.02 0.26 5.19
N ASP A 90 22.10 -0.74 4.32
CA ASP A 90 22.01 -0.61 2.85
C ASP A 90 20.56 -0.70 2.35
N MET A 91 19.78 -1.68 2.83
CA MET A 91 18.43 -1.96 2.32
C MET A 91 17.41 -0.83 2.53
N GLY A 92 17.57 0.05 3.52
CA GLY A 92 16.60 1.11 3.82
C GLY A 92 16.61 2.29 2.85
N LYS A 93 17.56 2.37 1.90
CA LYS A 93 17.63 3.42 0.88
C LYS A 93 17.90 2.85 -0.50
N PHE A 94 17.19 3.34 -1.51
CA PHE A 94 17.36 2.88 -2.88
C PHE A 94 18.78 3.05 -3.43
N TYR A 95 19.50 4.11 -3.05
CA TYR A 95 20.86 4.35 -3.53
C TYR A 95 21.89 3.33 -3.00
N SER A 96 21.57 2.62 -1.93
CA SER A 96 22.46 1.64 -1.29
C SER A 96 21.90 0.22 -1.29
N ALA A 97 20.60 0.02 -1.50
CA ALA A 97 19.93 -1.25 -1.28
C ALA A 97 20.61 -2.44 -1.99
N ALA A 98 20.97 -2.26 -3.27
CA ALA A 98 21.62 -3.29 -4.08
C ALA A 98 23.05 -3.66 -3.64
N LYS A 99 23.65 -2.94 -2.67
CA LYS A 99 24.93 -3.32 -2.06
C LYS A 99 24.78 -4.50 -1.11
N ASP A 100 23.57 -4.76 -0.59
CA ASP A 100 23.27 -5.96 0.17
C ASP A 100 22.76 -7.06 -0.78
N PRO A 101 23.41 -8.24 -0.87
CA PRO A 101 22.95 -9.32 -1.74
C PRO A 101 21.50 -9.80 -1.51
N ILE A 102 20.92 -9.58 -0.33
CA ILE A 102 19.51 -9.95 -0.07
C ILE A 102 18.53 -9.11 -0.90
N PHE A 103 18.94 -7.95 -1.40
CA PHE A 103 18.17 -7.12 -2.33
C PHE A 103 17.64 -7.94 -3.50
N TYR A 104 18.50 -8.75 -4.11
CA TYR A 104 18.13 -9.54 -5.29
C TYR A 104 17.16 -10.68 -4.93
N ALA A 105 17.31 -11.31 -3.75
CA ALA A 105 16.36 -12.32 -3.28
C ALA A 105 15.01 -11.71 -2.89
N HIS A 106 15.01 -10.51 -2.29
CA HIS A 106 13.80 -9.73 -2.02
C HIS A 106 13.06 -9.42 -3.33
N HIS A 107 13.74 -8.82 -4.31
CA HIS A 107 13.15 -8.49 -5.60
C HIS A 107 12.77 -9.72 -6.44
N ALA A 108 13.47 -10.84 -6.30
CA ALA A 108 13.04 -12.10 -6.91
C ALA A 108 11.68 -12.55 -6.37
N ASN A 109 11.38 -12.36 -5.08
CA ASN A 109 10.05 -12.66 -4.57
C ASN A 109 9.02 -11.59 -4.97
N ILE A 110 9.41 -10.32 -5.16
CA ILE A 110 8.52 -9.30 -5.74
C ILE A 110 8.13 -9.66 -7.19
N ASP A 111 9.10 -10.09 -8.01
CA ASP A 111 8.86 -10.60 -9.37
C ASP A 111 7.94 -11.83 -9.36
N ARG A 112 8.20 -12.78 -8.45
CA ARG A 112 7.30 -13.93 -8.22
C ARG A 112 5.87 -13.52 -7.87
N LEU A 113 5.68 -12.48 -7.05
CA LEU A 113 4.35 -12.02 -6.66
C LEU A 113 3.58 -11.48 -7.88
N TRP A 114 4.25 -10.86 -8.84
CA TRP A 114 3.60 -10.47 -10.10
C TRP A 114 3.01 -11.69 -10.82
N GLU A 115 3.79 -12.76 -11.01
CA GLU A 115 3.30 -14.00 -11.63
C GLU A 115 2.13 -14.63 -10.86
N VAL A 116 2.21 -14.65 -9.52
CA VAL A 116 1.12 -15.15 -8.67
C VAL A 116 -0.16 -14.31 -8.84
N TRP A 117 -0.03 -12.99 -8.92
CA TRP A 117 -1.17 -12.09 -9.12
C TRP A 117 -1.80 -12.27 -10.51
N ARG A 118 -0.97 -12.43 -11.55
CA ARG A 118 -1.43 -12.73 -12.91
C ARG A 118 -2.17 -14.06 -12.97
N GLU A 119 -1.65 -15.11 -12.33
CA GLU A 119 -2.30 -16.42 -12.23
C GLU A 119 -3.68 -16.31 -11.55
N ALA A 120 -3.76 -15.62 -10.41
CA ALA A 120 -5.00 -15.42 -9.66
C ALA A 120 -6.09 -14.72 -10.49
N HIS A 121 -5.69 -13.83 -11.39
CA HIS A 121 -6.58 -13.11 -12.31
C HIS A 121 -6.67 -13.73 -13.71
N LYS A 122 -6.11 -14.94 -13.90
CA LYS A 122 -6.08 -15.64 -15.20
C LYS A 122 -5.56 -14.76 -16.33
N GLN A 123 -4.58 -13.91 -16.04
CA GLN A 123 -3.94 -12.96 -16.96
C GLN A 123 -4.92 -11.94 -17.59
N GLN A 124 -6.14 -11.82 -17.09
CA GLN A 124 -7.14 -10.89 -17.64
C GLN A 124 -6.74 -9.42 -17.45
N LEU A 125 -5.92 -9.14 -16.45
CA LEU A 125 -5.48 -7.80 -16.04
C LEU A 125 -4.06 -7.45 -16.52
N ASP A 126 -3.46 -8.25 -17.41
CA ASP A 126 -2.17 -7.94 -18.03
C ASP A 126 -2.25 -6.61 -18.81
N ILE A 127 -1.21 -5.79 -18.69
CA ILE A 127 -1.15 -4.48 -19.36
C ILE A 127 -0.98 -4.69 -20.86
N LYS A 128 -1.90 -4.11 -21.64
CA LYS A 128 -1.89 -4.14 -23.11
C LYS A 128 -1.56 -2.78 -23.74
N ASP A 129 -1.30 -1.77 -22.92
CA ASP A 129 -0.95 -0.42 -23.40
C ASP A 129 0.39 -0.48 -24.15
N PRO A 130 0.42 -0.14 -25.46
CA PRO A 130 1.65 -0.16 -26.23
C PRO A 130 2.71 0.80 -25.65
N ASP A 131 2.33 1.91 -25.04
CA ASP A 131 3.29 2.85 -24.45
C ASP A 131 4.06 2.18 -23.28
N TRP A 132 3.38 1.33 -22.51
CA TRP A 132 4.03 0.55 -21.45
C TRP A 132 4.89 -0.57 -22.03
N LEU A 133 4.39 -1.32 -23.02
CA LEU A 133 5.11 -2.43 -23.63
C LEU A 133 6.35 -1.99 -24.43
N ASP A 134 6.30 -0.84 -25.09
CA ASP A 134 7.41 -0.27 -25.85
C ASP A 134 8.36 0.59 -25.00
N SER A 135 8.03 0.83 -23.74
CA SER A 135 8.97 1.39 -22.77
C SER A 135 10.20 0.49 -22.66
N PHE A 136 11.37 1.11 -22.49
CA PHE A 136 12.64 0.39 -22.53
C PHE A 136 13.65 0.93 -21.55
N PHE A 137 14.57 0.06 -21.16
CA PHE A 137 15.68 0.36 -20.27
C PHE A 137 16.98 -0.19 -20.86
N TYR A 138 18.11 0.27 -20.32
CA TYR A 138 19.44 -0.20 -20.71
C TYR A 138 20.09 -0.95 -19.55
N PHE A 139 20.63 -2.13 -19.84
CA PHE A 139 21.38 -2.94 -18.89
C PHE A 139 22.68 -3.42 -19.53
N TYR A 140 23.69 -3.68 -18.71
CA TYR A 140 24.85 -4.45 -19.15
C TYR A 140 24.54 -5.94 -19.01
N ASP A 141 24.80 -6.71 -20.07
CA ASP A 141 24.73 -8.17 -20.04
C ASP A 141 26.01 -8.79 -19.41
N GLU A 142 26.03 -10.11 -19.28
CA GLU A 142 27.16 -10.87 -18.75
C GLU A 142 28.44 -10.77 -19.59
N ASN A 143 28.33 -10.27 -20.83
CA ASN A 143 29.44 -10.06 -21.77
C ASN A 143 29.87 -8.58 -21.84
N LEU A 144 29.43 -7.75 -20.87
CA LEU A 144 29.71 -6.32 -20.78
C LEU A 144 29.18 -5.51 -21.98
N ARG A 145 28.13 -5.99 -22.65
CA ARG A 145 27.47 -5.26 -23.73
C ARG A 145 26.28 -4.49 -23.18
N LEU A 146 26.15 -3.23 -23.60
CA LEU A 146 24.99 -2.43 -23.29
C LEU A 146 23.82 -2.88 -24.17
N VAL A 147 22.80 -3.46 -23.56
CA VAL A 147 21.60 -4.00 -24.23
C VAL A 147 20.39 -3.14 -23.89
N ARG A 148 19.61 -2.81 -24.92
CA ARG A 148 18.30 -2.18 -24.77
C ARG A 148 17.25 -3.28 -24.60
N VAL A 149 16.47 -3.24 -23.53
CA VAL A 149 15.42 -4.22 -23.22
C VAL A 149 14.08 -3.48 -23.17
N LYS A 150 13.07 -3.96 -23.92
CA LYS A 150 11.70 -3.45 -23.80
C LYS A 150 10.94 -4.20 -22.73
N VAL A 151 9.97 -3.53 -22.12
CA VAL A 151 9.07 -4.15 -21.13
C VAL A 151 8.30 -5.32 -21.75
N GLY A 152 7.80 -5.16 -22.98
CA GLY A 152 7.07 -6.22 -23.69
C GLY A 152 7.88 -7.50 -23.94
N ASP A 153 9.22 -7.41 -23.93
CA ASP A 153 10.10 -8.58 -24.11
C ASP A 153 10.28 -9.38 -22.82
N VAL A 154 9.90 -8.82 -21.65
CA VAL A 154 10.15 -9.40 -20.33
C VAL A 154 8.88 -9.77 -19.54
N VAL A 155 7.69 -9.64 -20.15
CA VAL A 155 6.41 -10.02 -19.50
C VAL A 155 6.17 -11.53 -19.40
N ASP A 156 7.01 -12.33 -20.03
CA ASP A 156 6.88 -13.79 -20.08
C ASP A 156 8.18 -14.43 -19.58
N THR A 157 8.17 -14.82 -18.30
CA THR A 157 9.32 -15.40 -17.61
C THR A 157 9.83 -16.69 -18.26
N ILE A 158 8.93 -17.46 -18.88
CA ILE A 158 9.28 -18.69 -19.60
C ILE A 158 10.11 -18.38 -20.84
N LYS A 159 9.77 -17.32 -21.58
CA LYS A 159 10.60 -16.85 -22.71
C LYS A 159 11.97 -16.32 -22.26
N LEU A 160 12.07 -15.82 -21.04
CA LEU A 160 13.34 -15.43 -20.41
C LEU A 160 14.14 -16.63 -19.86
N GLY A 161 13.57 -17.84 -19.92
CA GLY A 161 14.25 -19.07 -19.51
C GLY A 161 14.24 -19.34 -18.01
N TYR A 162 13.32 -18.74 -17.25
CA TYR A 162 13.18 -19.02 -15.81
C TYR A 162 11.71 -19.14 -15.37
N SER A 163 11.51 -19.74 -14.19
CA SER A 163 10.22 -19.81 -13.52
C SER A 163 10.42 -19.99 -12.02
N TYR A 164 9.41 -19.70 -11.22
CA TYR A 164 9.44 -19.93 -9.77
C TYR A 164 8.88 -21.29 -9.38
N GLU A 165 9.46 -21.88 -8.35
CA GLU A 165 8.90 -23.06 -7.69
C GLU A 165 7.50 -22.77 -7.14
N GLN A 166 6.59 -23.73 -7.34
CA GLN A 166 5.24 -23.66 -6.80
C GLN A 166 5.27 -24.06 -5.32
N VAL A 167 5.00 -23.09 -4.46
CA VAL A 167 4.97 -23.27 -3.00
C VAL A 167 3.59 -22.94 -2.45
N HIS A 168 3.27 -23.49 -1.28
CA HIS A 168 2.00 -23.21 -0.61
C HIS A 168 1.82 -21.69 -0.37
N ARG A 169 0.61 -21.18 -0.65
CA ARG A 169 0.24 -19.75 -0.55
C ARG A 169 -0.84 -19.58 0.53
N PRO A 170 -0.48 -19.65 1.83
CA PRO A 170 -1.47 -19.66 2.92
C PRO A 170 -2.30 -18.38 2.98
N TRP A 171 -1.73 -17.24 2.55
CA TRP A 171 -2.39 -15.94 2.58
C TRP A 171 -3.57 -15.81 1.61
N LEU A 172 -3.73 -16.68 0.60
CA LEU A 172 -4.85 -16.59 -0.36
C LEU A 172 -6.23 -16.76 0.29
N ASN A 173 -6.30 -17.45 1.44
CA ASN A 173 -7.54 -17.72 2.16
C ASN A 173 -7.66 -16.92 3.46
N MET A 174 -6.77 -15.95 3.69
CA MET A 174 -6.68 -15.20 4.96
C MET A 174 -7.48 -13.91 4.92
N ARG A 175 -8.75 -14.00 4.47
CA ARG A 175 -9.67 -12.86 4.44
C ARG A 175 -9.93 -12.35 5.86
N PRO A 176 -9.55 -11.10 6.20
CA PRO A 176 -9.77 -10.54 7.53
C PRO A 176 -11.25 -10.44 7.88
N LYS A 177 -11.58 -10.58 9.16
CA LYS A 177 -12.94 -10.38 9.68
C LYS A 177 -13.10 -8.99 10.30
N PRO A 178 -14.32 -8.41 10.31
CA PRO A 178 -14.57 -7.17 11.04
C PRO A 178 -14.19 -7.28 12.52
N SER A 179 -13.60 -6.23 13.09
CA SER A 179 -13.20 -6.19 14.51
C SER A 179 -14.39 -6.23 15.48
N TYR A 180 -15.56 -5.83 14.99
CA TYR A 180 -16.88 -5.91 15.63
C TYR A 180 -17.94 -6.34 14.61
N PRO A 181 -19.05 -6.95 15.05
CA PRO A 181 -20.20 -7.20 14.17
C PRO A 181 -20.69 -5.89 13.48
N PRO A 182 -20.92 -5.87 12.15
CA PRO A 182 -21.24 -4.66 11.40
C PRO A 182 -22.39 -3.82 11.97
N LYS A 183 -23.47 -4.47 12.44
CA LYS A 183 -24.61 -3.76 13.06
C LYS A 183 -24.23 -3.02 14.33
N LEU A 184 -23.42 -3.64 15.19
CA LEU A 184 -22.91 -3.02 16.42
C LEU A 184 -21.95 -1.89 16.07
N ALA A 185 -21.05 -2.14 15.11
CA ALA A 185 -20.11 -1.15 14.62
C ALA A 185 -20.81 0.14 14.14
N ARG A 186 -21.86 0.00 13.33
CA ARG A 186 -22.69 1.12 12.86
C ARG A 186 -23.35 1.89 14.01
N GLN A 187 -23.86 1.20 15.04
CA GLN A 187 -24.43 1.85 16.22
C GLN A 187 -23.36 2.65 16.99
N MET A 188 -22.20 2.06 17.22
CA MET A 188 -21.09 2.72 17.92
C MET A 188 -20.60 3.96 17.17
N LEU A 189 -20.47 3.89 15.84
CA LEU A 189 -20.08 5.03 15.00
C LEU A 189 -21.12 6.15 15.05
N LYS A 190 -22.43 5.83 14.99
CA LYS A 190 -23.51 6.83 15.13
C LYS A 190 -23.49 7.49 16.50
N THR A 191 -23.24 6.73 17.57
CA THR A 191 -23.12 7.29 18.93
C THR A 191 -21.88 8.18 19.04
N LYS A 192 -20.74 7.76 18.49
CA LYS A 192 -19.53 8.60 18.42
C LYS A 192 -19.79 9.90 17.65
N GLU A 193 -20.52 9.84 16.54
CA GLU A 193 -20.94 11.01 15.77
C GLU A 193 -21.78 11.98 16.60
N LYS A 194 -22.76 11.47 17.35
CA LYS A 194 -23.59 12.30 18.24
C LYS A 194 -22.83 12.90 19.42
N ASN A 195 -21.89 12.16 20.01
CA ASN A 195 -21.13 12.58 21.20
C ASN A 195 -19.95 13.53 20.87
N LYS A 196 -19.66 13.77 19.59
CA LYS A 196 -18.49 14.55 19.12
C LYS A 196 -18.55 16.07 19.37
N LEU A 197 -19.38 16.56 20.30
CA LEU A 197 -19.28 17.94 20.78
C LEU A 197 -18.19 18.15 21.86
N GLU A 198 -17.59 17.10 22.44
CA GLU A 198 -16.73 17.29 23.64
C GLU A 198 -15.29 16.74 23.62
N MET A 199 -14.83 15.88 22.68
CA MET A 199 -13.47 15.30 22.83
C MET A 199 -12.65 14.99 21.56
N LEU A 200 -13.13 15.31 20.35
CA LEU A 200 -12.45 14.93 19.09
C LEU A 200 -12.26 16.09 18.09
N SER A 201 -12.48 17.35 18.50
CA SER A 201 -12.45 18.53 17.63
C SER A 201 -11.11 18.83 16.94
N ARG A 202 -10.01 18.14 17.30
CA ARG A 202 -8.74 18.27 16.56
C ARG A 202 -8.55 17.24 15.44
N THR A 203 -9.36 16.18 15.34
CA THR A 203 -9.06 15.02 14.47
C THR A 203 -10.08 14.83 13.34
N LEU A 204 -11.21 15.53 13.40
CA LEU A 204 -12.32 15.35 12.47
C LEU A 204 -12.42 16.54 11.54
N VAL A 205 -12.31 16.27 10.25
CA VAL A 205 -12.34 17.28 9.21
C VAL A 205 -13.26 16.76 8.11
N SER A 206 -14.14 17.61 7.61
CA SER A 206 -14.91 17.28 6.41
C SER A 206 -13.97 17.16 5.21
N SER A 207 -14.26 16.28 4.24
CA SER A 207 -13.48 16.23 2.98
C SER A 207 -13.29 17.62 2.36
N SER A 208 -14.35 18.44 2.38
CA SER A 208 -14.34 19.81 1.82
C SER A 208 -13.39 20.77 2.54
N GLU A 209 -13.16 20.59 3.83
CA GLU A 209 -12.23 21.42 4.61
C GLU A 209 -10.77 21.03 4.30
N LEU A 210 -10.52 19.73 4.09
CA LEU A 210 -9.20 19.21 3.76
C LEU A 210 -8.71 19.67 2.38
N ASP A 211 -9.62 19.68 1.38
CA ASP A 211 -9.31 20.03 -0.01
C ASP A 211 -8.84 21.50 -0.21
N THR A 212 -9.09 22.40 0.74
CA THR A 212 -8.80 23.84 0.58
C THR A 212 -7.38 24.26 0.98
N HIS A 213 -6.80 23.61 2.00
CA HIS A 213 -5.50 24.03 2.57
C HIS A 213 -4.49 22.89 2.66
N GLY A 214 -4.92 21.64 2.43
CA GLY A 214 -4.17 20.46 2.83
C GLY A 214 -3.99 20.39 4.35
N ARG A 215 -3.58 19.24 4.87
CA ARG A 215 -3.37 19.07 6.32
C ARG A 215 -2.13 18.26 6.63
N ALA A 216 -1.36 18.75 7.61
CA ALA A 216 -0.26 17.98 8.18
C ALA A 216 -0.78 16.69 8.83
N LEU A 217 -0.06 15.59 8.65
CA LEU A 217 -0.40 14.29 9.24
C LEU A 217 0.43 14.03 10.52
N ASP A 218 0.44 15.02 11.42
CA ASP A 218 1.11 14.97 12.72
C ASP A 218 0.36 14.14 13.78
N ALA A 219 -0.94 13.91 13.57
CA ALA A 219 -1.79 13.05 14.36
C ALA A 219 -2.76 12.27 13.46
N SER A 220 -3.49 11.31 14.03
CA SER A 220 -4.56 10.63 13.32
C SER A 220 -5.56 11.63 12.73
N LEU A 221 -5.94 11.41 11.48
CA LEU A 221 -6.89 12.22 10.74
C LEU A 221 -8.07 11.34 10.33
N THR A 222 -9.28 11.67 10.77
CA THR A 222 -10.48 10.91 10.41
C THR A 222 -11.44 11.81 9.61
N VAL A 223 -11.72 11.40 8.37
CA VAL A 223 -12.50 12.14 7.39
C VAL A 223 -13.79 11.40 7.11
N LYS A 224 -14.92 12.11 7.11
CA LYS A 224 -16.18 11.56 6.62
C LYS A 224 -16.22 11.72 5.10
N VAL A 225 -16.26 10.62 4.37
CA VAL A 225 -16.20 10.61 2.91
C VAL A 225 -17.53 10.15 2.36
N ARG A 226 -18.06 10.89 1.38
CA ARG A 226 -19.31 10.51 0.71
C ARG A 226 -19.07 9.24 -0.11
N ASN A 227 -19.89 8.23 0.15
CA ASN A 227 -19.90 7.00 -0.64
C ASN A 227 -20.98 7.16 -1.70
N HIS A 228 -20.56 7.52 -2.92
CA HIS A 228 -21.45 7.62 -4.07
C HIS A 228 -21.91 6.22 -4.48
N TRP A 229 -22.89 5.67 -3.76
CA TRP A 229 -23.48 4.39 -4.08
C TRP A 229 -24.26 4.49 -5.39
N ARG A 230 -23.91 3.61 -6.33
CA ARG A 230 -24.67 3.31 -7.54
C ARG A 230 -24.62 1.82 -7.79
N LYS A 231 -25.52 1.31 -8.64
CA LYS A 231 -25.45 -0.07 -9.09
C LYS A 231 -24.11 -0.29 -9.80
N LYS A 232 -23.24 -1.06 -9.15
CA LYS A 232 -21.89 -1.37 -9.60
C LYS A 232 -21.96 -2.15 -10.94
N GLU A 233 -21.25 -1.69 -11.96
CA GLU A 233 -20.98 -2.53 -13.14
C GLU A 233 -20.07 -3.69 -12.71
N LYS A 234 -20.24 -4.88 -13.28
CA LYS A 234 -19.50 -6.09 -12.85
C LYS A 234 -17.98 -5.89 -12.84
N GLU A 235 -17.48 -4.96 -13.65
CA GLU A 235 -16.05 -4.70 -13.82
C GLU A 235 -15.55 -3.49 -13.01
N GLU A 236 -16.37 -2.76 -12.25
CA GLU A 236 -15.83 -1.61 -11.49
C GLU A 236 -15.18 -2.04 -10.16
N GLU A 237 -14.33 -1.20 -9.60
CA GLU A 237 -13.78 -1.32 -8.24
C GLU A 237 -13.94 0.02 -7.52
N LYS A 238 -14.55 0.01 -6.33
CA LYS A 238 -14.60 1.18 -5.45
C LYS A 238 -13.22 1.41 -4.84
N VAL A 239 -12.76 2.64 -4.90
CA VAL A 239 -11.42 3.02 -4.46
C VAL A 239 -11.50 4.20 -3.50
N ILE A 240 -10.76 4.13 -2.40
CA ILE A 240 -10.41 5.32 -1.59
C ILE A 240 -9.17 5.94 -2.23
N VAL A 241 -9.25 7.22 -2.55
CA VAL A 241 -8.11 8.01 -3.04
C VAL A 241 -7.72 9.02 -1.95
N VAL A 242 -6.54 8.82 -1.37
CA VAL A 242 -5.87 9.84 -0.54
C VAL A 242 -4.97 10.63 -1.47
N HIS A 243 -5.40 11.83 -1.84
CA HIS A 243 -4.78 12.61 -2.91
C HIS A 243 -3.89 13.72 -2.38
N GLY A 244 -2.93 14.11 -3.21
CA GLY A 244 -2.10 15.27 -2.94
C GLY A 244 -1.12 15.07 -1.78
N ILE A 245 -0.65 13.84 -1.54
CA ILE A 245 0.31 13.52 -0.50
C ILE A 245 1.67 14.14 -0.86
N GLU A 246 2.17 15.02 -0.01
CA GLU A 246 3.51 15.60 -0.14
C GLU A 246 4.34 15.18 1.06
N VAL A 247 5.48 14.54 0.80
CA VAL A 247 6.44 14.13 1.83
C VAL A 247 7.63 15.07 1.77
N LYS A 248 7.91 15.77 2.87
CA LYS A 248 9.09 16.66 2.97
C LYS A 248 10.23 15.96 3.68
N GLY A 249 11.45 16.23 3.22
CA GLY A 249 12.67 15.65 3.78
C GLY A 249 12.99 14.28 3.21
N ASP A 250 13.86 13.56 3.93
CA ASP A 250 14.49 12.31 3.50
C ASP A 250 14.23 11.16 4.50
N ALA A 251 13.26 11.31 5.39
CA ALA A 251 12.86 10.26 6.31
C ALA A 251 11.89 9.26 5.64
N TYR A 252 12.00 7.98 5.99
CA TYR A 252 10.96 7.00 5.69
C TYR A 252 9.64 7.45 6.31
N VAL A 253 8.55 7.43 5.54
CA VAL A 253 7.21 7.81 6.00
C VAL A 253 6.28 6.62 5.86
N LYS A 254 5.51 6.34 6.91
CA LYS A 254 4.44 5.35 6.84
C LYS A 254 3.20 5.75 7.63
N PHE A 255 2.05 5.60 7.00
CA PHE A 255 0.75 5.67 7.66
C PHE A 255 -0.18 4.59 7.11
N ASP A 256 -1.07 4.11 7.97
CA ASP A 256 -2.05 3.09 7.62
C ASP A 256 -3.42 3.74 7.47
N VAL A 257 -4.27 3.17 6.60
CA VAL A 257 -5.61 3.68 6.31
C VAL A 257 -6.64 2.67 6.78
N TYR A 258 -7.61 3.15 7.55
CA TYR A 258 -8.71 2.34 8.06
C TYR A 258 -10.06 2.91 7.62
N VAL A 259 -11.04 2.04 7.43
CA VAL A 259 -12.43 2.39 7.16
C VAL A 259 -13.27 1.99 8.35
N ASN A 260 -14.13 2.91 8.81
CA ASN A 260 -15.06 2.71 9.92
C ASN A 260 -14.37 2.22 11.20
N LEU A 261 -13.14 2.69 11.46
CA LEU A 261 -12.38 2.35 12.65
C LEU A 261 -13.12 2.81 13.92
N ILE A 262 -13.37 1.86 14.83
CA ILE A 262 -14.08 2.11 16.08
C ILE A 262 -13.12 2.16 17.24
N ASP A 263 -12.35 1.10 17.44
CA ASP A 263 -11.52 0.95 18.62
C ASP A 263 -10.06 1.21 18.27
N GLN A 264 -9.45 2.19 18.93
CA GLN A 264 -8.04 2.51 18.74
C GLN A 264 -7.10 1.43 19.30
N TYR A 265 -7.63 0.49 20.09
CA TYR A 265 -6.89 -0.68 20.58
C TYR A 265 -6.98 -1.90 19.65
N LYS A 266 -7.85 -1.88 18.62
CA LYS A 266 -8.00 -2.95 17.62
C LYS A 266 -7.51 -2.51 16.24
N ILE A 267 -6.26 -2.05 16.20
CA ILE A 267 -5.60 -1.58 14.98
C ILE A 267 -4.65 -2.68 14.51
N SER A 268 -5.02 -3.38 13.44
CA SER A 268 -4.19 -4.43 12.83
C SER A 268 -4.69 -4.77 11.43
N PRO A 269 -3.81 -5.18 10.49
CA PRO A 269 -4.20 -5.80 9.23
C PRO A 269 -5.03 -7.08 9.38
N LYS A 270 -5.08 -7.68 10.58
CA LYS A 270 -5.96 -8.83 10.91
C LYS A 270 -7.45 -8.47 10.91
N PHE A 271 -7.78 -7.18 10.99
CA PHE A 271 -9.16 -6.70 11.01
C PHE A 271 -9.55 -6.09 9.68
N ARG A 272 -10.82 -6.28 9.32
CA ARG A 272 -11.32 -5.89 8.01
C ARG A 272 -11.33 -4.38 7.77
N GLU A 273 -11.35 -3.61 8.83
CA GLU A 273 -11.27 -2.15 8.80
C GLU A 273 -9.97 -1.65 8.16
N PHE A 274 -8.90 -2.44 8.12
CA PHE A 274 -7.65 -2.09 7.44
C PHE A 274 -7.84 -2.06 5.92
N ALA A 275 -7.66 -0.88 5.31
CA ALA A 275 -7.79 -0.67 3.87
C ALA A 275 -6.46 -0.73 3.11
N GLY A 276 -5.36 -0.35 3.77
CA GLY A 276 -4.03 -0.43 3.19
C GLY A 276 -3.03 0.50 3.86
N THR A 277 -1.84 0.57 3.26
CA THR A 277 -0.69 1.28 3.80
C THR A 277 -0.09 2.20 2.76
N PHE A 278 0.27 3.41 3.19
CA PHE A 278 1.22 4.24 2.48
C PHE A 278 2.57 4.09 3.18
N ALA A 279 3.57 3.54 2.48
CA ALA A 279 4.95 3.52 2.93
C ALA A 279 5.85 4.03 1.82
N HIS A 280 6.72 4.99 2.16
CA HIS A 280 7.52 5.74 1.20
C HIS A 280 8.99 5.83 1.63
N ILE A 281 9.88 5.31 0.78
CA ILE A 281 11.33 5.48 0.91
C ILE A 281 11.74 6.65 0.01
N PRO A 282 12.31 7.73 0.58
CA PRO A 282 12.77 8.87 -0.20
C PRO A 282 14.09 8.55 -0.92
N GLY A 283 14.28 9.16 -2.10
CA GLY A 283 15.50 9.01 -2.92
C GLY A 283 15.30 8.40 -4.31
N GLY A 284 14.07 8.07 -4.71
CA GLY A 284 13.75 7.45 -6.01
C GLY A 284 13.60 8.38 -7.22
N GLY A 285 14.19 9.58 -7.20
CA GLY A 285 14.16 10.50 -8.36
C GLY A 285 12.82 11.17 -8.68
N ALA A 286 11.73 10.82 -7.98
CA ALA A 286 10.50 11.60 -8.01
C ALA A 286 10.78 12.94 -7.30
N GLY A 287 10.80 14.03 -8.08
CA GLY A 287 10.94 15.39 -7.54
C GLY A 287 9.83 15.76 -6.55
N LYS A 288 9.72 17.04 -6.20
CA LYS A 288 8.73 17.63 -5.25
C LYS A 288 7.24 17.49 -5.66
N LYS A 289 6.85 16.42 -6.35
CA LYS A 289 5.52 16.19 -6.89
C LYS A 289 4.70 15.33 -5.93
N LYS A 290 3.41 15.65 -5.86
CA LYS A 290 2.47 14.96 -4.98
C LYS A 290 2.26 13.51 -5.42
N ILE A 291 1.93 12.66 -4.45
CA ILE A 291 1.63 11.24 -4.61
C ILE A 291 0.14 11.05 -4.30
N ASP A 292 -0.52 10.17 -5.04
CA ASP A 292 -1.88 9.73 -4.75
C ASP A 292 -1.84 8.26 -4.30
N LEU A 293 -2.45 7.95 -3.16
CA LEU A 293 -2.65 6.59 -2.69
C LEU A 293 -4.04 6.12 -3.11
N LYS A 294 -4.12 5.03 -3.87
CA LYS A 294 -5.37 4.39 -4.28
C LYS A 294 -5.52 3.04 -3.58
N LEU A 295 -6.62 2.85 -2.86
CA LEU A 295 -6.93 1.62 -2.12
C LEU A 295 -8.23 1.01 -2.62
N GLY A 296 -8.17 -0.21 -3.17
CA GLY A 296 -9.37 -0.98 -3.52
C GLY A 296 -10.13 -1.42 -2.28
N VAL A 297 -11.42 -1.08 -2.19
CA VAL A 297 -12.23 -1.28 -0.98
C VAL A 297 -13.60 -1.88 -1.22
N SER A 298 -13.94 -2.36 -2.43
CA SER A 298 -15.28 -2.93 -2.66
C SER A 298 -15.59 -4.09 -1.73
N GLU A 299 -14.67 -5.06 -1.67
CA GLU A 299 -14.83 -6.23 -0.80
C GLU A 299 -14.80 -5.81 0.68
N LEU A 300 -14.05 -4.76 1.01
CA LEU A 300 -13.97 -4.23 2.37
C LEU A 300 -15.31 -3.67 2.81
N LEU A 301 -15.92 -2.84 1.95
CA LEU A 301 -17.21 -2.23 2.24
C LEU A 301 -18.32 -3.27 2.31
N GLU A 302 -18.28 -4.32 1.48
CA GLU A 302 -19.22 -5.46 1.56
C GLU A 302 -19.11 -6.18 2.91
N ASP A 303 -17.89 -6.48 3.38
CA ASP A 303 -17.67 -7.18 4.66
C ASP A 303 -18.05 -6.35 5.88
N LEU A 304 -17.95 -5.02 5.78
CA LEU A 304 -18.40 -4.09 6.82
C LEU A 304 -19.90 -3.75 6.70
N GLU A 305 -20.62 -4.35 5.74
CA GLU A 305 -22.00 -4.02 5.37
C GLU A 305 -22.21 -2.51 5.10
N ALA A 306 -21.18 -1.80 4.65
CA ALA A 306 -21.13 -0.34 4.48
C ALA A 306 -21.12 0.11 3.02
N ASP A 307 -21.24 -0.82 2.07
CA ASP A 307 -21.23 -0.55 0.62
C ASP A 307 -22.38 0.37 0.17
N GLN A 308 -23.51 0.32 0.88
CA GLN A 308 -24.72 1.12 0.62
C GLN A 308 -24.88 2.33 1.55
N ASP A 309 -23.98 2.52 2.53
CA ASP A 309 -24.05 3.68 3.43
C ASP A 309 -23.78 4.97 2.63
N GLU A 310 -24.48 6.06 2.92
CA GLU A 310 -24.30 7.35 2.22
C GLU A 310 -22.88 7.93 2.37
N SER A 311 -22.20 7.56 3.46
CA SER A 311 -20.86 8.00 3.80
C SER A 311 -20.16 6.98 4.67
N ILE A 312 -18.84 6.96 4.60
CA ILE A 312 -17.97 6.15 5.45
C ILE A 312 -17.00 7.05 6.21
N TRP A 313 -16.44 6.54 7.30
CA TRP A 313 -15.34 7.20 7.99
C TRP A 313 -14.01 6.61 7.51
N VAL A 314 -13.10 7.44 7.05
CA VAL A 314 -11.75 7.04 6.66
C VAL A 314 -10.76 7.64 7.65
N THR A 315 -9.97 6.80 8.30
CA THR A 315 -8.96 7.20 9.27
C THR A 315 -7.58 6.98 8.68
N LEU A 316 -6.82 8.06 8.50
CA LEU A 316 -5.38 8.02 8.26
C LEU A 316 -4.68 7.99 9.61
N LEU A 317 -3.90 6.94 9.84
CA LEU A 317 -3.19 6.70 11.08
C LEU A 317 -1.68 6.82 10.83
N PRO A 318 -1.05 7.96 11.17
CA PRO A 318 0.41 8.08 11.09
C PRO A 318 1.07 7.08 12.03
N THR A 319 2.02 6.31 11.48
CA THR A 319 2.73 5.25 12.23
C THR A 319 4.19 5.59 12.49
N THR A 320 4.79 6.47 11.67
CA THR A 320 6.15 6.96 11.88
C THR A 320 6.15 8.42 12.37
N PRO A 321 7.11 8.82 13.23
CA PRO A 321 7.22 10.21 13.69
C PRO A 321 7.41 11.24 12.55
N SER A 322 8.02 10.79 11.45
CA SER A 322 8.22 11.54 10.21
C SER A 322 6.92 11.93 9.47
N CYS A 323 5.76 11.39 9.86
CA CYS A 323 4.47 11.80 9.31
C CYS A 323 4.14 13.28 9.60
N SER A 324 4.78 13.88 10.61
CA SER A 324 4.77 15.33 10.83
C SER A 324 5.25 16.15 9.63
N ASN A 325 6.05 15.55 8.73
CA ASN A 325 6.53 16.16 7.49
C ASN A 325 5.63 15.88 6.27
N VAL A 326 4.47 15.23 6.47
CA VAL A 326 3.53 14.85 5.42
C VAL A 326 2.37 15.82 5.40
N THR A 327 2.00 16.31 4.22
CA THR A 327 0.73 16.98 4.00
C THR A 327 -0.16 16.18 3.07
N VAL A 328 -1.44 16.06 3.41
CA VAL A 328 -2.46 15.39 2.59
C VAL A 328 -3.40 16.43 1.99
N GLY A 329 -3.67 16.34 0.69
CA GLY A 329 -4.57 17.24 -0.02
C GLY A 329 -6.05 16.92 0.23
N GLY A 330 -6.42 15.65 0.28
CA GLY A 330 -7.80 15.23 0.55
C GLY A 330 -8.02 13.73 0.53
N VAL A 331 -9.25 13.31 0.85
CA VAL A 331 -9.67 11.90 0.80
C VAL A 331 -11.02 11.82 0.11
N ARG A 332 -11.12 11.02 -0.96
CA ARG A 332 -12.37 10.86 -1.72
C ARG A 332 -12.59 9.41 -2.17
N MET A 333 -13.83 9.12 -2.56
CA MET A 333 -14.21 7.85 -3.17
C MET A 333 -14.28 7.99 -4.69
N GLU A 334 -13.73 7.01 -5.40
CA GLU A 334 -13.79 6.89 -6.86
C GLU A 334 -14.18 5.47 -7.29
N TYR A 335 -14.47 5.31 -8.58
CA TYR A 335 -14.58 4.01 -9.22
C TYR A 335 -13.50 3.91 -10.30
N ILE A 336 -12.81 2.78 -10.36
CA ILE A 336 -11.92 2.44 -11.46
C ILE A 336 -12.46 1.20 -12.19
N LYS A 337 -12.16 1.09 -13.49
CA LYS A 337 -12.56 -0.04 -14.33
C LYS A 337 -11.45 -1.05 -14.50
#